data_AF-A0A5Z0FAX9-F1
#
_entry.id   AF-A0A5Z0FAX9-F1
#
_cell.length_a   1.000
_cell.length_b   1.000
_cell.length_c   1.000
_cell.angle_alpha   90.00
_cell.angle_beta   90.00
_cell.angle_gamma   90.00
#
_symmetry.space_group_name_H-M   'P 1'
#
loop_
_entity.id
_entity.type
_entity.pdbx_description
1 polymer ?
#
loop_
_entity_poly.entity_id
_entity_poly.type
_entity_poly.pdbx_seq_one_letter_code
_entity_poly.pdbx_strand_id
1 'polypeptide(L)' 'NLKPALKAYSINAKSSGVDAQGQVDVDLEFKGRKFHGKGLSTDVIEASAQAFVSAYNAIYRSLKVEERKMA' A
#
# COMPACT_ATOMS: atom_id res chain seq x y z
N ASN A 1 0.17 -9.26 15.26
CA ASN A 1 0.54 -9.92 13.99
C ASN A 1 -0.45 -9.47 12.91
N LEU A 2 -0.04 -8.63 11.96
CA LEU A 2 -0.91 -8.20 10.85
C LEU A 2 -0.83 -9.26 9.74
N LYS A 3 -1.97 -9.82 9.34
CA LYS A 3 -2.07 -10.79 8.24
C LYS A 3 -3.15 -10.37 7.22
N PRO A 4 -2.95 -9.25 6.52
CA PRO A 4 -3.83 -8.87 5.42
C PRO A 4 -3.71 -9.83 4.23
N ALA A 5 -4.79 -9.99 3.47
CA ALA A 5 -4.78 -10.68 2.19
C ALA A 5 -4.51 -9.69 1.05
N LEU A 6 -3.58 -9.99 0.15
CA LEU A 6 -3.39 -9.22 -1.07
C LEU A 6 -4.59 -9.44 -2.01
N LYS A 7 -5.21 -8.36 -2.48
CA LYS A 7 -6.34 -8.41 -3.40
C LYS A 7 -6.00 -7.91 -4.79
N ALA A 8 -5.18 -6.87 -4.88
CA ALA A 8 -4.70 -6.34 -6.14
C ALA A 8 -3.28 -5.83 -6.00
N TYR A 9 -2.52 -5.95 -7.09
CA TYR A 9 -1.20 -5.40 -7.27
C TYR A 9 -1.10 -4.94 -8.72
N SER A 10 -0.74 -3.68 -8.95
CA SER A 10 -0.54 -3.15 -10.30
C SER A 10 0.67 -2.24 -10.37
N ILE A 11 1.40 -2.34 -11.48
CA ILE A 11 2.53 -1.48 -11.82
C ILE A 11 2.09 -0.59 -12.98
N ASN A 12 2.31 0.72 -12.84
CA ASN A 12 1.95 1.71 -13.84
C ASN A 12 3.16 2.62 -14.11
N ALA A 13 3.42 2.97 -15.36
CA ALA A 13 4.39 4.00 -15.69
C ALA A 13 3.71 5.37 -15.55
N LYS A 14 4.24 6.23 -14.65
CA LYS A 14 3.71 7.59 -14.44
C LYS A 14 4.15 8.57 -15.52
N SER A 15 5.29 8.32 -16.14
CA SER A 15 5.89 9.15 -17.20
C SER A 15 6.55 8.27 -18.26
N SER A 16 6.94 8.87 -19.37
CA SER A 16 7.65 8.21 -20.48
C SER A 16 9.15 8.57 -20.45
N GLY A 17 10.00 7.66 -20.92
CA GLY A 17 11.45 7.85 -21.00
C GLY A 17 12.22 6.96 -20.03
N VAL A 18 13.55 6.99 -20.10
CA VAL A 18 14.44 6.20 -19.21
C VAL A 18 14.34 6.61 -17.74
N ASP A 19 13.87 7.83 -17.46
CA ASP A 19 13.62 8.34 -16.10
C ASP A 19 12.15 8.21 -15.69
N ALA A 20 11.39 7.34 -16.36
CA ALA A 20 10.00 7.10 -16.03
C ALA A 20 9.87 6.61 -14.58
N GLN A 21 9.12 7.34 -13.74
CA GLN A 21 8.80 6.83 -12.41
C GLN A 21 7.81 5.67 -12.54
N GLY A 22 8.16 4.53 -11.97
CA GLY A 22 7.24 3.43 -11.74
C GLY A 22 6.35 3.73 -10.55
N GLN A 23 5.04 3.64 -10.74
CA GLN A 23 4.06 3.60 -9.66
C GLN A 23 3.66 2.16 -9.41
N VAL A 24 3.67 1.77 -8.14
CA VAL A 24 3.08 0.51 -7.68
C VAL A 24 1.89 0.83 -6.79
N ASP A 25 0.76 0.21 -7.07
CA ASP A 25 -0.46 0.25 -6.29
C ASP A 25 -0.74 -1.13 -5.70
N VAL A 26 -1.08 -1.18 -4.41
CA VAL A 26 -1.36 -2.41 -3.65
C VAL A 26 -2.68 -2.25 -2.91
N ASP A 27 -3.60 -3.20 -3.10
CA ASP A 27 -4.81 -3.30 -2.30
C ASP A 27 -4.73 -4.51 -1.37
N LEU A 28 -4.81 -4.24 -0.07
CA LEU A 28 -4.85 -5.24 1.00
C LEU A 28 -6.25 -5.32 1.59
N GLU A 29 -6.71 -6.52 1.92
CA GLU A 29 -7.92 -6.73 2.73
C GLU A 29 -7.55 -7.21 4.13
N PHE A 30 -8.06 -6.53 5.15
CA PHE A 30 -7.86 -6.89 6.54
C PHE A 30 -9.14 -6.67 7.33
N LYS A 31 -9.60 -7.70 8.05
CA LYS A 31 -10.85 -7.68 8.84
C LYS A 31 -12.06 -7.15 8.02
N GLY A 32 -12.21 -7.64 6.78
CA GLY A 32 -13.31 -7.25 5.88
C GLY A 32 -13.22 -5.82 5.31
N ARG A 33 -12.13 -5.09 5.56
CA ARG A 33 -11.90 -3.74 5.05
C ARG A 33 -10.75 -3.73 4.05
N LYS A 34 -10.88 -2.92 3.00
CA LYS A 34 -9.83 -2.71 2.00
C LYS A 34 -8.93 -1.53 2.39
N PHE A 35 -7.63 -1.68 2.15
CA PHE A 35 -6.59 -0.71 2.44
C PHE A 35 -5.69 -0.59 1.22
N HIS A 36 -5.66 0.62 0.65
CA HIS A 36 -4.85 0.93 -0.50
C HIS A 36 -3.49 1.48 -0.07
N GLY A 37 -2.44 1.09 -0.78
CA GLY A 37 -1.08 1.60 -0.63
C GLY A 37 -0.47 1.91 -1.99
N LYS A 38 0.39 2.91 -2.03
CA LYS A 38 1.06 3.38 -3.24
C LYS A 38 2.54 3.61 -2.96
N GLY A 39 3.39 3.24 -3.90
CA GLY A 39 4.82 3.53 -3.91
C GLY A 39 5.27 4.08 -5.27
N LEU A 40 6.31 4.91 -5.25
CA LEU A 40 6.81 5.63 -6.42
C LEU A 40 8.35 5.55 -6.41
N SER A 41 8.91 4.86 -7.39
CA SER A 41 10.36 4.80 -7.59
C SER A 41 10.66 4.45 -9.06
N THR A 42 11.87 4.78 -9.52
CA THR A 42 12.40 4.26 -10.78
C THR A 42 12.74 2.76 -10.67
N ASP A 43 12.93 2.26 -9.44
CA ASP A 43 13.06 0.83 -9.13
C ASP A 43 11.69 0.26 -8.71
N VAL A 44 11.18 -0.70 -9.48
CA VAL A 44 9.88 -1.35 -9.23
C VAL A 44 9.86 -2.12 -7.90
N ILE A 45 10.98 -2.70 -7.47
CA ILE A 45 11.07 -3.43 -6.21
C ILE A 45 10.94 -2.44 -5.04
N GLU A 46 11.64 -1.30 -5.12
CA GLU A 46 11.52 -0.25 -4.12
C GLU A 46 10.10 0.32 -4.07
N ALA A 47 9.52 0.66 -5.23
CA ALA A 47 8.14 1.12 -5.33
C ALA A 47 7.16 0.11 -4.71
N SER A 48 7.40 -1.19 -4.93
CA SER A 48 6.57 -2.24 -4.34
C SER A 48 6.67 -2.26 -2.83
N ALA A 49 7.88 -2.22 -2.28
CA ALA A 49 8.09 -2.17 -0.83
C ALA A 49 7.39 -0.95 -0.20
N GLN A 50 7.52 0.22 -0.82
CA GLN A 50 6.86 1.44 -0.39
C GLN A 50 5.32 1.30 -0.42
N ALA A 51 4.76 0.70 -1.48
CA ALA A 51 3.32 0.48 -1.60
C ALA A 51 2.77 -0.42 -0.49
N PHE A 52 3.46 -1.53 -0.19
CA PHE A 52 3.10 -2.39 0.94
C PHE A 52 3.19 -1.64 2.26
N VAL A 53 4.31 -0.95 2.55
CA VAL A 53 4.47 -0.17 3.80
C VAL A 53 3.34 0.84 3.95
N SER A 54 2.95 1.53 2.87
CA SER A 54 1.84 2.47 2.84
C SER A 54 0.50 1.80 3.23
N ALA A 55 0.17 0.64 2.64
CA ALA A 55 -1.04 -0.11 2.98
C ALA A 55 -1.03 -0.63 4.44
N TYR A 56 0.10 -1.17 4.91
CA TYR A 56 0.26 -1.61 6.30
C TYR A 56 0.11 -0.47 7.30
N ASN A 57 0.65 0.71 6.99
CA ASN A 57 0.48 1.91 7.81
C ASN A 57 -0.99 2.36 7.86
N ALA A 58 -1.72 2.25 6.75
CA ALA A 58 -3.16 2.55 6.73
C ALA A 58 -3.95 1.58 7.63
N ILE A 59 -3.62 0.27 7.59
CA ILE A 59 -4.20 -0.73 8.49
C ILE A 59 -3.92 -0.37 9.96
N TYR A 60 -2.67 -0.06 10.28
CA TYR A 60 -2.25 0.28 11.64
C TYR A 60 -2.97 1.52 12.17
N ARG A 61 -3.05 2.59 11.36
CA ARG A 61 -3.79 3.81 11.71
C ARG A 61 -5.26 3.52 11.98
N SER A 62 -5.88 2.68 11.15
CA SER A 62 -7.27 2.28 11.37
C SER A 62 -7.46 1.57 12.71
N LEU A 63 -6.58 0.63 13.07
CA LEU A 63 -6.65 -0.06 14.35
C LEU A 63 -6.52 0.91 15.53
N LYS A 64 -5.60 1.87 15.45
CA LYS A 64 -5.41 2.91 16.48
C LYS A 64 -6.62 3.81 16.65
N VAL A 65 -7.35 4.10 15.57
CA VAL A 65 -8.61 4.87 15.64
C VAL A 65 -9.70 4.06 16.33
N GLU A 66 -9.85 2.76 16.02
CA GLU A 66 -10.84 1.91 16.71
C GLU A 66 -10.55 1.79 18.21
N GLU A 67 -9.28 1.60 18.61
CA GLU A 67 -8.87 1.56 20.02
C GLU A 67 -9.29 2.83 20.78
N ARG A 68 -9.10 4.01 20.17
CA ARG A 68 -9.48 5.29 20.78
C ARG A 68 -10.99 5.51 20.88
N LYS A 69 -11.80 4.87 20.04
CA LYS A 69 -13.26 4.96 20.12
C LYS A 69 -13.84 4.08 21.23
N MET A 70 -13.12 3.05 21.64
CA MET A 70 -13.54 2.08 22.65
C MET A 70 -13.04 2.44 24.07
N ALA A 71 -12.16 3.43 24.18
CA ALA A 71 -11.67 3.99 25.44
C ALA A 71 -12.51 5.21 25.84
#